data_AF-A0A368JSN9-F1
#
_entry.id   AF-A0A368JSN9-F1
#
_cell.length_a   1.000
_cell.length_b   1.000
_cell.length_c   1.000
_cell.angle_alpha   90.00
_cell.angle_beta   90.00
_cell.angle_gamma   90.00
#
_symmetry.space_group_name_H-M   'P 1'
#
loop_
_entity.id
_entity.type
_entity.pdbx_description
1 polymer ?
#
loop_
_entity_poly.entity_id
_entity_poly.type
_entity_poly.pdbx_seq_one_letter_code
_entity_poly.pdbx_strand_id
1 'polypeptide(L)'
;MTFEEQLNNNPTVPDFSTHSPEPLPDWLSDDNLLRDEAALLGLSHAPLEEKTSLIRLYFKQQTISFEREREELGEKIGELNLGIEQKTNRIEELRQNITRLEAAKPDGEPHFLKTVTGLIACLGLLIGNHFLILETLRPHFEESRLLSLGVLLAGFLGLYHRTTSSTETTTPFSVRQLLADAGLPFATSFFVFIYACQTQSALSALGIFLFLFFLFLSVGKLIPGLLTALQNDFRYRNQEKNLKNERNLKTVAWENEINALTISVDAIRVQKWQLLPFLNRVELELSRSNTRRDLLIELFENEFNLARSLRDRLSEQQIRAIVAN
;
A
#
# COMPACT_ATOMS: atom_id res chain seq x y z
N MET A 1 18.16 12.51 -11.38
CA MET A 1 17.84 13.90 -11.00
C MET A 1 18.32 14.11 -9.58
N THR A 2 19.41 14.86 -9.46
CA THR A 2 20.06 15.19 -8.19
C THR A 2 19.26 16.28 -7.45
N PHE A 3 19.35 16.30 -6.12
CA PHE A 3 18.68 17.27 -5.24
C PHE A 3 18.97 18.75 -5.64
N GLU A 4 20.14 19.02 -6.21
CA GLU A 4 20.50 20.34 -6.75
C GLU A 4 19.71 20.72 -8.01
N GLU A 5 19.30 19.74 -8.82
CA GLU A 5 18.54 19.98 -10.06
C GLU A 5 17.10 20.42 -9.77
N GLN A 6 16.54 20.02 -8.61
CA GLN A 6 15.23 20.49 -8.14
C GLN A 6 15.29 21.86 -7.45
N LEU A 7 16.42 22.22 -6.84
CA LEU A 7 16.65 23.54 -6.24
C LEU A 7 16.99 24.62 -7.28
N ASN A 8 17.50 24.23 -8.46
CA ASN A 8 17.88 25.16 -9.52
C ASN A 8 16.74 25.51 -10.49
N ASN A 9 15.54 24.95 -10.27
CA ASN A 9 14.31 25.51 -10.83
C ASN A 9 13.96 26.77 -10.05
N ASN A 10 14.75 27.81 -10.27
CA ASN A 10 14.44 29.18 -9.90
C ASN A 10 13.01 29.42 -10.43
N PRO A 11 11.98 29.60 -9.59
CA PRO A 11 10.68 29.97 -10.09
C PRO A 11 10.93 31.29 -10.80
N THR A 12 10.84 31.27 -12.12
CA THR A 12 10.85 32.47 -12.93
C THR A 12 9.77 33.32 -12.31
N VAL A 13 10.17 34.34 -11.57
CA VAL A 13 9.26 35.32 -11.01
C VAL A 13 8.45 35.77 -12.22
N PRO A 14 7.10 35.60 -12.19
CA PRO A 14 6.30 36.06 -13.31
C PRO A 14 6.71 37.51 -13.57
N ASP A 15 7.11 37.80 -14.80
CA ASP A 15 7.45 39.16 -15.19
C ASP A 15 6.13 39.94 -15.23
N PHE A 16 5.73 40.45 -14.06
CA PHE A 16 4.47 41.13 -13.89
C PHE A 16 4.54 42.42 -14.71
N SER A 17 3.77 42.48 -15.80
CA SER A 17 3.53 43.74 -16.48
C SER A 17 3.01 44.74 -15.46
N THR A 18 3.82 45.75 -15.14
CA THR A 18 3.47 46.88 -14.27
C THR A 18 2.39 47.69 -14.97
N HIS A 19 1.14 47.23 -14.87
CA HIS A 19 0.00 48.04 -15.27
C HIS A 19 -0.16 49.12 -14.22
N SER A 20 0.34 50.32 -14.53
CA SER A 20 0.15 51.47 -13.66
C SER A 20 -1.35 51.75 -13.61
N PRO A 21 -2.01 51.65 -12.44
CA PRO A 21 -3.43 51.93 -12.34
C PRO A 21 -3.65 53.37 -12.83
N GLU A 22 -4.61 53.54 -13.72
CA GLU A 22 -5.07 54.86 -14.13
C GLU A 22 -5.49 55.62 -12.86
N PRO A 23 -5.02 56.87 -12.66
CA PRO A 23 -5.32 57.61 -11.45
C PRO A 23 -6.84 57.78 -11.31
N LEU A 24 -7.32 57.70 -10.06
CA LEU A 24 -8.72 57.99 -9.76
C LEU A 24 -9.07 59.39 -10.32
N PRO A 25 -10.26 59.57 -10.92
CA PRO A 25 -10.73 60.89 -11.31
C PRO A 25 -10.70 61.86 -10.11
N ASP A 26 -10.42 63.15 -10.36
CA ASP A 26 -10.27 64.14 -9.29
C ASP A 26 -11.47 64.21 -8.34
N TRP A 27 -12.69 64.12 -8.88
CA TRP A 27 -13.94 64.14 -8.11
C TRP A 27 -14.15 62.90 -7.22
N LEU A 28 -13.46 61.78 -7.50
CA LEU A 28 -13.49 60.55 -6.69
C LEU A 28 -12.28 60.44 -5.76
N SER A 29 -11.26 61.28 -5.99
CA SER A 29 -10.01 61.31 -5.25
C SER A 29 -10.11 62.15 -3.97
N ASP A 30 -10.87 63.24 -4.03
CA ASP A 30 -11.13 64.16 -2.92
C ASP A 30 -12.53 63.94 -2.36
N ASP A 31 -12.61 63.62 -1.06
CA ASP A 31 -13.86 63.43 -0.35
C ASP A 31 -14.76 64.68 -0.44
N ASN A 32 -14.21 65.90 -0.45
CA ASN A 32 -15.01 67.12 -0.55
C ASN A 32 -15.66 67.24 -1.94
N LEU A 33 -14.91 66.99 -3.00
CA LEU A 33 -15.44 67.00 -4.36
C LEU A 33 -16.47 65.90 -4.57
N LEU A 34 -16.27 64.73 -3.93
CA LEU A 34 -17.24 63.63 -3.97
C LEU A 34 -18.55 64.02 -3.28
N ARG A 35 -18.48 64.70 -2.13
CA ARG A 35 -19.65 65.22 -1.41
C ARG A 35 -20.36 66.32 -2.21
N ASP A 36 -19.62 67.22 -2.84
CA ASP A 36 -20.17 68.29 -3.68
C ASP A 36 -20.89 67.71 -4.89
N GLU A 37 -20.29 66.73 -5.57
CA GLU A 37 -20.92 66.01 -6.68
C GLU A 37 -22.18 65.25 -6.22
N ALA A 38 -22.15 64.64 -5.03
CA ALA A 38 -23.31 63.98 -4.43
C ALA A 38 -24.44 64.97 -4.14
N ALA A 39 -24.11 66.15 -3.59
CA ALA A 39 -25.06 67.19 -3.27
C ALA A 39 -25.69 67.79 -4.53
N LEU A 40 -24.88 68.09 -5.55
CA LEU A 40 -25.34 68.56 -6.85
C LEU A 40 -26.29 67.53 -7.50
N LEU A 41 -25.92 66.26 -7.47
CA LEU A 41 -26.76 65.19 -8.00
C LEU A 41 -28.07 65.07 -7.21
N GLY A 42 -28.04 65.19 -5.88
CA GLY A 42 -29.24 65.13 -5.02
C GLY A 42 -30.19 66.32 -5.21
N LEU A 43 -29.65 67.50 -5.51
CA LEU A 43 -30.43 68.68 -5.91
C LEU A 43 -30.99 68.52 -7.34
N SER A 44 -30.31 67.76 -8.20
CA SER A 44 -30.81 67.39 -9.53
C SER A 44 -31.90 66.30 -9.47
N HIS A 45 -32.61 66.08 -10.58
CA HIS A 45 -33.58 64.97 -10.70
C HIS A 45 -32.94 63.65 -11.18
N ALA A 46 -31.61 63.55 -11.18
CA ALA A 46 -30.89 62.39 -11.68
C ALA A 46 -30.96 61.18 -10.72
N PRO A 47 -30.86 59.94 -11.25
CA PRO A 47 -30.84 58.73 -10.44
C PRO A 47 -29.48 58.54 -9.74
N LEU A 48 -29.53 58.05 -8.50
CA LEU A 48 -28.35 57.75 -7.65
C LEU A 48 -27.53 56.57 -8.22
N GLU A 49 -28.23 55.62 -8.82
CA GLU A 49 -27.68 54.34 -9.29
C GLU A 49 -26.62 54.51 -10.39
N GLU A 50 -26.73 55.55 -11.23
CA GLU A 50 -25.84 55.75 -12.36
C GLU A 50 -24.41 56.12 -11.88
N LYS A 51 -24.31 57.04 -10.92
CA LYS A 51 -23.03 57.48 -10.36
C LYS A 51 -22.42 56.45 -9.41
N THR A 52 -23.22 55.80 -8.57
CA THR A 52 -22.71 54.71 -7.70
C THR A 52 -22.22 53.51 -8.51
N SER A 53 -22.87 53.18 -9.63
CA SER A 53 -22.40 52.15 -10.56
C SER A 53 -21.07 52.51 -11.22
N LEU A 54 -20.87 53.79 -11.53
CA LEU A 54 -19.64 54.32 -12.11
C LEU A 54 -18.47 54.28 -11.11
N ILE A 55 -18.72 54.59 -9.83
CA ILE A 55 -17.74 54.37 -8.74
C ILE A 55 -17.37 52.88 -8.65
N ARG A 56 -18.37 51.98 -8.66
CA ARG A 56 -18.13 50.53 -8.64
C ARG A 56 -17.31 50.06 -9.83
N LEU A 57 -17.55 50.60 -11.03
CA LEU A 57 -16.82 50.24 -12.24
C LEU A 57 -15.34 50.64 -12.16
N TYR A 58 -15.01 51.84 -11.67
CA TYR A 58 -13.63 52.27 -11.50
C TYR A 58 -12.85 51.38 -10.54
N PHE A 59 -13.42 51.09 -9.37
CA PHE A 59 -12.78 50.20 -8.40
C PHE A 59 -12.67 48.77 -8.93
N LYS A 60 -13.67 48.29 -9.68
CA LYS A 60 -13.57 47.00 -10.38
C LYS A 60 -12.41 47.00 -11.37
N GLN A 61 -12.26 48.03 -12.20
CA GLN A 61 -11.15 48.12 -13.14
C GLN A 61 -9.80 48.13 -12.42
N GLN A 62 -9.71 48.81 -11.28
CA GLN A 62 -8.52 48.85 -10.44
C GLN A 62 -8.20 47.50 -9.77
N THR A 63 -9.21 46.69 -9.43
CA THR A 63 -8.99 45.37 -8.80
C THR A 63 -8.77 44.23 -9.78
N ILE A 64 -9.00 44.41 -11.09
CA ILE A 64 -8.83 43.35 -12.09
C ILE A 64 -7.45 42.69 -12.02
N SER A 65 -6.37 43.45 -11.85
CA SER A 65 -5.01 42.88 -11.76
C SER A 65 -4.84 42.03 -10.50
N PHE A 66 -5.29 42.53 -9.35
CA PHE A 66 -5.25 41.81 -8.09
C PHE A 66 -6.15 40.56 -8.08
N GLU A 67 -7.31 40.61 -8.73
CA GLU A 67 -8.20 39.47 -8.88
C GLU A 67 -7.57 38.35 -9.71
N ARG A 68 -6.92 38.70 -10.83
CA ARG A 68 -6.16 37.74 -11.66
C ARG A 68 -4.98 37.16 -10.90
N GLU A 69 -4.18 37.99 -10.23
CA GLU A 69 -3.02 37.53 -9.46
C GLU A 69 -3.44 36.59 -8.32
N ARG A 70 -4.56 36.87 -7.66
CA ARG A 70 -5.14 35.98 -6.64
C ARG A 70 -5.55 34.63 -7.24
N GLU A 71 -6.18 34.64 -8.42
CA GLU A 71 -6.61 33.42 -9.11
C GLU A 71 -5.40 32.57 -9.53
N GLU A 72 -4.39 33.18 -10.16
CA GLU A 72 -3.15 32.51 -10.56
C GLU A 72 -2.40 31.90 -9.36
N LEU A 73 -2.26 32.65 -8.27
CA LEU A 73 -1.65 32.15 -7.03
C LEU A 73 -2.49 31.04 -6.40
N GLY A 74 -3.82 31.17 -6.43
CA GLY A 74 -4.75 30.17 -5.94
C GLY A 74 -4.68 28.86 -6.72
N GLU A 75 -4.64 28.93 -8.05
CA GLU A 75 -4.47 27.77 -8.94
C GLU A 75 -3.14 27.08 -8.66
N LYS A 76 -2.05 27.83 -8.61
CA LYS A 76 -0.71 27.29 -8.30
C LYS A 76 -0.66 26.61 -6.92
N ILE A 77 -1.28 27.19 -5.90
CA ILE A 77 -1.39 26.55 -4.57
C ILE A 77 -2.25 25.28 -4.65
N GLY A 78 -3.31 25.28 -5.45
CA GLY A 78 -4.15 24.11 -5.73
C GLY A 78 -3.36 22.97 -6.36
N GLU A 79 -2.57 23.25 -7.40
CA GLU A 79 -1.68 22.28 -8.05
C GLU A 79 -0.66 21.69 -7.07
N LEU A 80 -0.02 22.53 -6.25
CA LEU A 80 0.94 22.08 -5.24
C LEU A 80 0.26 21.18 -4.20
N ASN A 81 -0.97 21.48 -3.79
CA ASN A 81 -1.73 20.62 -2.86
C ASN A 81 -2.04 19.26 -3.47
N LEU A 82 -2.47 19.23 -4.73
CA LEU A 82 -2.73 17.98 -5.46
C LEU A 82 -1.44 17.14 -5.58
N GLY A 83 -0.30 17.78 -5.86
CA GLY A 83 1.00 17.12 -5.85
C GLY A 83 1.40 16.54 -4.49
N ILE A 84 1.12 17.26 -3.40
CA ILE A 84 1.33 16.75 -2.02
C ILE A 84 0.43 15.54 -1.77
N GLU A 85 -0.84 15.61 -2.14
CA GLU A 85 -1.81 14.55 -1.89
C GLU A 85 -1.43 13.26 -2.62
N GLN A 86 -1.14 13.33 -3.92
CA GLN A 86 -0.73 12.18 -4.72
C GLN A 86 0.51 11.47 -4.14
N LYS A 87 1.53 12.24 -3.76
CA LYS A 87 2.76 11.70 -3.17
C LYS A 87 2.52 11.14 -1.77
N THR A 88 1.66 11.77 -0.98
CA THR A 88 1.30 11.29 0.36
C THR A 88 0.54 9.96 0.28
N ASN A 89 -0.41 9.84 -0.65
CA ASN A 89 -1.12 8.59 -0.91
C ASN A 89 -0.15 7.48 -1.31
N ARG A 90 0.82 7.79 -2.17
CA ARG A 90 1.86 6.83 -2.56
C ARG A 90 2.72 6.37 -1.37
N ILE A 91 3.09 7.29 -0.46
CA ILE A 91 3.81 6.93 0.78
C ILE A 91 2.97 5.96 1.62
N GLU A 92 1.68 6.22 1.77
CA GLU A 92 0.79 5.39 2.57
C GLU A 92 0.60 3.99 1.95
N GLU A 93 0.44 3.89 0.62
CA GLU A 93 0.43 2.61 -0.09
C GLU A 93 1.70 1.79 0.15
N LEU A 94 2.87 2.43 0.08
CA LEU A 94 4.15 1.77 0.32
C LEU A 94 4.26 1.27 1.77
N ARG A 95 3.82 2.07 2.75
CA ARG A 95 3.78 1.65 4.17
C ARG A 95 2.84 0.47 4.40
N GLN A 96 1.68 0.46 3.74
CA GLN A 96 0.77 -0.68 3.78
C GLN A 96 1.38 -1.94 3.16
N ASN A 97 2.16 -1.80 2.09
CA ASN A 97 2.87 -2.92 1.48
C ASN A 97 3.99 -3.46 2.39
N ILE A 98 4.73 -2.59 3.08
CA ILE A 98 5.73 -3.00 4.09
C ILE A 98 5.06 -3.80 5.20
N THR A 99 4.01 -3.26 5.82
CA THR A 99 3.31 -3.94 6.93
C THR A 99 2.70 -5.27 6.50
N ARG A 100 2.14 -5.37 5.29
CA ARG A 100 1.66 -6.63 4.73
C ARG A 100 2.78 -7.66 4.54
N LEU A 101 3.94 -7.23 4.05
CA LEU A 101 5.09 -8.11 3.83
C LEU A 101 5.76 -8.56 5.15
N GLU A 102 5.71 -7.71 6.18
CA GLU A 102 6.13 -8.04 7.54
C GLU A 102 5.19 -9.04 8.20
N ALA A 103 3.88 -8.86 8.02
CA ALA A 103 2.84 -9.75 8.54
C ALA A 103 2.78 -11.10 7.79
N ALA A 104 3.26 -11.16 6.55
CA ALA A 104 3.30 -12.38 5.76
C ALA A 104 4.12 -13.47 6.48
N LYS A 105 3.51 -14.64 6.63
CA LYS A 105 4.13 -15.86 7.17
C LYS A 105 4.13 -16.95 6.10
N PRO A 106 5.14 -17.83 6.08
CA PRO A 106 5.13 -19.01 5.23
C PRO A 106 3.95 -19.94 5.60
N ASP A 107 3.36 -20.58 4.59
CA ASP A 107 2.22 -21.46 4.77
C ASP A 107 2.64 -22.81 5.38
N GLY A 108 2.06 -23.16 6.53
CA GLY A 108 2.24 -24.46 7.20
C GLY A 108 2.89 -24.36 8.58
N GLU A 109 2.97 -25.50 9.27
CA GLU A 109 3.65 -25.63 10.55
C GLU A 109 4.99 -26.34 10.40
N PRO A 110 6.07 -25.89 11.08
CA PRO A 110 7.35 -26.58 11.04
C PRO A 110 7.26 -27.90 11.81
N HIS A 111 7.28 -29.02 11.10
CA HIS A 111 7.33 -30.36 11.70
C HIS A 111 8.69 -31.04 11.54
N PHE A 112 9.67 -30.33 10.99
CA PHE A 112 11.02 -30.81 10.69
C PHE A 112 11.66 -31.68 11.78
N LEU A 113 11.58 -31.29 13.06
CA LEU A 113 12.17 -32.10 14.14
C LEU A 113 11.49 -33.46 14.30
N LYS A 114 10.16 -33.52 14.19
CA LYS A 114 9.40 -34.76 14.25
C LYS A 114 9.66 -35.63 13.02
N THR A 115 9.75 -35.01 11.85
CA THR A 115 10.04 -35.71 10.59
C THR A 115 11.43 -36.34 10.62
N VAL A 116 12.45 -35.60 11.07
CA VAL A 116 13.84 -36.09 11.15
C VAL A 116 14.00 -37.19 12.19
N THR A 117 13.44 -37.05 13.39
CA THR A 117 13.52 -38.09 14.41
C THR A 117 12.81 -39.37 13.97
N GLY A 118 11.66 -39.24 13.30
CA GLY A 118 10.97 -40.36 12.68
C GLY A 118 11.81 -41.03 11.58
N LEU A 119 12.53 -40.26 10.77
CA LEU A 119 13.35 -40.79 9.68
C LEU A 119 14.53 -41.58 10.26
N ILE A 120 15.19 -41.05 11.29
CA ILE A 120 16.29 -41.72 12.00
C ILE A 120 15.79 -43.01 12.65
N ALA A 121 14.64 -42.98 13.33
CA ALA A 121 14.04 -44.18 13.91
C ALA A 121 13.71 -45.23 12.85
N CYS A 122 13.19 -44.82 11.70
CA CYS A 122 12.91 -45.70 10.58
C CYS A 122 14.19 -46.32 9.98
N LEU A 123 15.27 -45.54 9.89
CA LEU A 123 16.59 -46.02 9.46
C LEU A 123 17.15 -47.06 10.43
N GLY A 124 17.02 -46.80 11.74
CA GLY A 124 17.37 -47.76 12.79
C GLY A 124 16.59 -49.07 12.70
N LEU A 125 15.28 -49.00 12.42
CA LEU A 125 14.43 -50.18 12.19
C LEU A 125 14.86 -50.96 10.95
N LEU A 126 15.21 -50.29 9.84
CA LEU A 126 15.71 -50.95 8.63
C LEU A 126 17.05 -51.67 8.88
N ILE A 127 17.98 -51.04 9.60
CA ILE A 127 19.27 -51.64 9.97
C ILE A 127 19.06 -52.86 10.88
N GLY A 128 18.21 -52.72 11.90
CA GLY A 128 17.87 -53.82 12.81
C GLY A 128 17.22 -55.00 12.08
N ASN A 129 16.32 -54.70 11.15
CA ASN A 129 15.66 -55.71 10.32
C ASN A 129 16.67 -56.45 9.42
N HIS A 130 17.58 -55.73 8.77
CA HIS A 130 18.66 -56.34 7.99
C HIS A 130 19.50 -57.29 8.85
N PHE A 131 19.91 -56.86 10.05
CA PHE A 131 20.73 -57.68 10.92
C PHE A 131 20.01 -58.98 11.33
N LEU A 132 18.70 -58.89 11.61
CA LEU A 132 17.87 -60.03 11.98
C LEU A 132 17.69 -61.04 10.83
N ILE A 133 17.53 -60.54 9.59
CA ILE A 133 17.47 -61.37 8.37
C ILE A 133 18.84 -62.00 8.07
N LEU A 134 19.93 -61.24 8.26
CA LEU A 134 21.29 -61.74 8.03
C LEU A 134 21.63 -62.89 8.99
N GLU A 135 21.35 -62.72 10.28
CA GLU A 135 21.67 -63.74 11.29
C GLU A 135 20.87 -65.04 11.09
N THR A 136 19.62 -64.93 10.62
CA THR A 136 18.77 -66.09 10.32
C THR A 136 19.18 -66.85 9.05
N LEU A 137 19.75 -66.17 8.04
CA LEU A 137 20.19 -66.77 6.78
C LEU A 137 21.65 -67.23 6.78
N ARG A 138 22.48 -66.69 7.69
CA ARG A 138 23.92 -67.00 7.82
C ARG A 138 24.28 -68.50 7.82
N PRO A 139 23.57 -69.41 8.52
CA PRO A 139 23.94 -70.83 8.55
C PRO A 139 23.71 -71.58 7.22
N HIS A 140 22.97 -71.02 6.25
CA HIS A 140 22.59 -71.73 5.02
C HIS A 140 23.26 -71.20 3.75
N PHE A 141 23.85 -70.00 3.76
CA PHE A 141 24.42 -69.36 2.58
C PHE A 141 25.78 -68.70 2.87
N GLU A 142 26.81 -69.03 2.09
CA GLU A 142 28.13 -68.37 2.18
C GLU A 142 28.07 -66.88 1.79
N GLU A 143 27.18 -66.51 0.85
CA GLU A 143 26.90 -65.11 0.43
C GLU A 143 25.65 -64.50 1.11
N SER A 144 25.47 -64.77 2.40
CA SER A 144 24.29 -64.32 3.19
C SER A 144 24.04 -62.80 3.20
N ARG A 145 25.05 -61.96 2.93
CA ARG A 145 24.91 -60.49 2.91
C ARG A 145 24.10 -59.96 1.74
N LEU A 146 24.31 -60.47 0.53
CA LEU A 146 23.57 -60.03 -0.66
C LEU A 146 22.15 -60.56 -0.64
N LEU A 147 21.97 -61.80 -0.18
CA LEU A 147 20.66 -62.43 -0.06
C LEU A 147 19.79 -61.70 0.98
N SER A 148 20.33 -61.40 2.16
CA SER A 148 19.60 -60.64 3.20
C SER A 148 19.23 -59.24 2.73
N LEU A 149 20.12 -58.55 2.02
CA LEU A 149 19.83 -57.25 1.43
C LEU A 149 18.74 -57.33 0.36
N GLY A 150 18.76 -58.37 -0.50
CA GLY A 150 17.73 -58.64 -1.50
C GLY A 150 16.37 -58.94 -0.88
N VAL A 151 16.31 -59.75 0.18
CA VAL A 151 15.09 -60.06 0.93
C VAL A 151 14.54 -58.80 1.63
N LEU A 152 15.41 -57.98 2.22
CA LEU A 152 15.04 -56.69 2.81
C LEU A 152 14.46 -55.75 1.76
N LEU A 153 15.14 -55.60 0.61
CA LEU A 153 14.70 -54.73 -0.49
C LEU A 153 13.36 -55.21 -1.06
N ALA A 154 13.20 -56.52 -1.27
CA ALA A 154 11.96 -57.10 -1.76
C ALA A 154 10.81 -56.84 -0.78
N GLY A 155 11.01 -57.09 0.53
CA GLY A 155 9.98 -56.84 1.54
C GLY A 155 9.60 -55.37 1.65
N PHE A 156 10.56 -54.48 1.39
CA PHE A 156 10.39 -53.03 1.46
C PHE A 156 9.76 -52.40 0.20
N LEU A 157 10.29 -52.69 -0.99
CA LEU A 157 9.83 -52.09 -2.26
C LEU A 157 8.42 -52.53 -2.66
N GLY A 158 7.96 -53.69 -2.18
CA GLY A 158 6.60 -54.17 -2.43
C GLY A 158 5.51 -53.19 -2.03
N LEU A 159 5.75 -52.41 -0.97
CA LEU A 159 4.82 -51.40 -0.47
C LEU A 159 5.03 -50.02 -1.12
N TYR A 160 6.24 -49.73 -1.60
CA TYR A 160 6.61 -48.41 -2.14
C TYR A 160 5.97 -48.11 -3.51
N HIS A 161 5.79 -49.12 -4.36
CA HIS A 161 5.33 -48.92 -5.75
C HIS A 161 3.88 -48.42 -5.87
N ARG A 162 3.05 -48.55 -4.82
CA ARG A 162 1.62 -48.18 -4.89
C ARG A 162 1.21 -47.02 -4.00
N THR A 163 1.95 -46.73 -2.93
CA THR A 163 1.69 -45.55 -2.08
C THR A 163 1.88 -44.23 -2.82
N THR A 164 2.71 -44.19 -3.87
CA THR A 164 2.89 -43.00 -4.73
C THR A 164 1.73 -42.77 -5.70
N SER A 165 0.86 -43.77 -5.92
CA SER A 165 -0.28 -43.70 -6.84
C SER A 165 -1.63 -43.41 -6.17
N SER A 166 -1.67 -43.30 -4.83
CA SER A 166 -2.91 -43.16 -4.08
C SER A 166 -3.29 -41.69 -3.86
N THR A 167 -3.54 -40.97 -4.96
CA THR A 167 -4.31 -39.72 -4.99
C THR A 167 -5.79 -39.95 -5.30
N GLU A 168 -6.30 -41.17 -5.18
CA GLU A 168 -7.72 -41.45 -5.31
C GLU A 168 -8.33 -41.86 -3.98
N THR A 169 -9.06 -40.91 -3.42
CA THR A 169 -9.93 -41.03 -2.26
C THR A 169 -11.12 -41.93 -2.58
N THR A 170 -11.53 -42.72 -1.59
CA THR A 170 -12.85 -43.37 -1.46
C THR A 170 -13.17 -44.56 -2.39
N THR A 171 -12.60 -45.74 -2.10
CA THR A 171 -13.25 -47.01 -2.47
C THR A 171 -13.31 -47.96 -1.27
N PRO A 172 -14.37 -48.78 -1.13
CA PRO A 172 -14.54 -49.67 0.02
C PRO A 172 -13.43 -50.72 0.07
N PHE A 173 -13.06 -51.06 1.30
CA PHE A 173 -12.02 -52.01 1.72
C PHE A 173 -12.03 -53.30 0.86
N SER A 174 -11.19 -53.37 -0.17
CA SER A 174 -11.12 -54.54 -1.05
C SER A 174 -10.10 -55.53 -0.49
N VAL A 175 -10.53 -56.76 -0.20
CA VAL A 175 -9.64 -57.86 0.22
C VAL A 175 -8.51 -58.08 -0.79
N ARG A 176 -8.76 -57.80 -2.07
CA ARG A 176 -7.76 -57.82 -3.15
C ARG A 176 -6.64 -56.79 -2.95
N GLN A 177 -6.96 -55.64 -2.38
CA GLN A 177 -6.00 -54.58 -2.07
C GLN A 177 -5.17 -54.94 -0.84
N LEU A 178 -5.79 -55.54 0.17
CA LEU A 178 -5.08 -56.05 1.36
C LEU A 178 -4.12 -57.20 1.01
N LEU A 179 -4.52 -58.10 0.11
CA LEU A 179 -3.65 -59.16 -0.40
C LEU A 179 -2.51 -58.61 -1.29
N ALA A 180 -2.77 -57.56 -2.07
CA ALA A 180 -1.75 -56.92 -2.89
C ALA A 180 -0.72 -56.17 -2.02
N ASP A 181 -1.16 -55.49 -0.97
CA ASP A 181 -0.31 -54.71 -0.08
C ASP A 181 0.49 -55.61 0.90
N ALA A 182 -0.12 -56.68 1.39
CA ALA A 182 0.53 -57.61 2.34
C ALA A 182 1.24 -58.79 1.66
N GLY A 183 0.99 -59.07 0.39
CA GLY A 183 1.46 -60.27 -0.29
C GLY A 183 2.98 -60.36 -0.41
N LEU A 184 3.65 -59.27 -0.78
CA LEU A 184 5.12 -59.26 -0.90
C LEU A 184 5.81 -59.31 0.48
N PRO A 185 5.43 -58.49 1.49
CA PRO A 185 5.91 -58.63 2.86
C PRO A 185 5.70 -60.04 3.43
N PHE A 186 4.54 -60.64 3.16
CA PHE A 186 4.22 -62.00 3.59
C PHE A 186 5.15 -63.02 2.94
N ALA A 187 5.34 -62.93 1.62
CA ALA A 187 6.22 -63.84 0.88
C ALA A 187 7.68 -63.74 1.37
N THR A 188 8.18 -62.53 1.62
CA THR A 188 9.54 -62.34 2.14
C THR A 188 9.71 -62.81 3.57
N SER A 189 8.72 -62.56 4.45
CA SER A 189 8.75 -63.10 5.81
C SER A 189 8.64 -64.62 5.82
N PHE A 190 7.80 -65.20 4.95
CA PHE A 190 7.63 -66.63 4.82
C PHE A 190 8.90 -67.31 4.28
N PHE A 191 9.61 -66.65 3.37
CA PHE A 191 10.93 -67.11 2.92
C PHE A 191 11.91 -67.23 4.10
N VAL A 192 12.02 -66.19 4.95
CA VAL A 192 12.89 -66.24 6.14
C VAL A 192 12.42 -67.31 7.14
N PHE A 193 11.11 -67.51 7.28
CA PHE A 193 10.52 -68.53 8.15
C PHE A 193 10.95 -69.96 7.78
N ILE A 194 10.95 -70.30 6.49
CA ILE A 194 11.36 -71.64 6.01
C ILE A 194 12.77 -71.98 6.50
N TYR A 195 13.70 -71.03 6.41
CA TYR A 195 15.08 -71.22 6.84
C TYR A 195 15.26 -71.11 8.37
N ALA A 196 14.44 -70.30 9.04
CA ALA A 196 14.44 -70.23 10.50
C ALA A 196 13.95 -71.55 11.14
N CYS A 197 12.98 -72.24 10.53
CA CYS A 197 12.51 -73.55 10.98
C CYS A 197 13.57 -74.67 10.91
N GLN A 198 14.59 -74.50 10.08
CA GLN A 198 15.66 -75.51 9.93
C GLN A 198 16.73 -75.36 11.02
N THR A 199 16.87 -74.19 11.63
CA THR A 199 17.94 -73.88 12.59
C THR A 199 17.46 -73.66 14.01
N GLN A 200 16.21 -73.25 14.21
CA GLN A 200 15.66 -72.88 15.51
C GLN A 200 14.39 -73.66 15.85
N SER A 201 13.92 -73.58 17.10
CA SER A 201 12.67 -74.22 17.51
C SER A 201 11.49 -73.63 16.75
N ALA A 202 10.47 -74.44 16.46
CA ALA A 202 9.30 -74.02 15.69
C ALA A 202 8.63 -72.75 16.26
N LEU A 203 8.62 -72.60 17.60
CA LEU A 203 8.09 -71.43 18.28
C LEU A 203 8.92 -70.16 17.99
N SER A 204 10.25 -70.25 18.02
CA SER A 204 11.13 -69.12 17.70
C SER A 204 11.07 -68.71 16.23
N ALA A 205 10.99 -69.68 15.31
CA ALA A 205 10.82 -69.40 13.88
C ALA A 205 9.49 -68.69 13.60
N LEU A 206 8.39 -69.14 14.23
CA LEU A 206 7.08 -68.48 14.14
C LEU A 206 7.13 -67.04 14.67
N GLY A 207 7.84 -66.82 15.78
CA GLY A 207 8.06 -65.48 16.34
C GLY A 207 8.79 -64.55 15.37
N ILE A 208 9.86 -65.02 14.74
CA ILE A 208 10.62 -64.26 13.73
C ILE A 208 9.75 -63.93 12.51
N PHE A 209 8.95 -64.90 12.04
CA PHE A 209 8.02 -64.70 10.93
C PHE A 209 7.03 -63.57 11.19
N LEU A 210 6.30 -63.65 12.30
CA LEU A 210 5.30 -62.64 12.67
C LEU A 210 5.96 -61.29 12.90
N PHE A 211 7.10 -61.26 13.59
CA PHE A 211 7.83 -60.03 13.84
C PHE A 211 8.26 -59.33 12.54
N LEU A 212 8.93 -60.06 11.64
CA LEU A 212 9.36 -59.52 10.34
C LEU A 212 8.18 -59.03 9.50
N PHE A 213 7.08 -59.78 9.48
CA PHE A 213 5.89 -59.43 8.71
C PHE A 213 5.29 -58.09 9.17
N PHE A 214 5.09 -57.92 10.48
CA PHE A 214 4.60 -56.65 11.03
C PHE A 214 5.60 -55.50 10.86
N LEU A 215 6.91 -55.78 10.90
CA LEU A 215 7.95 -54.79 10.70
C LEU A 215 7.93 -54.24 9.27
N PHE A 216 7.84 -55.12 8.27
CA PHE A 216 7.73 -54.71 6.86
C PHE A 216 6.46 -53.88 6.59
N LEU A 217 5.31 -54.29 7.13
CA LEU A 217 4.06 -53.53 6.99
C LEU A 217 4.14 -52.14 7.65
N SER A 218 4.77 -52.04 8.83
CA SER A 218 4.87 -50.79 9.57
C SER A 218 5.83 -49.82 8.86
N VAL A 219 7.03 -50.29 8.51
CA VAL A 219 8.05 -49.46 7.85
C VAL A 219 7.61 -49.03 6.45
N GLY A 220 6.99 -49.92 5.68
CA GLY A 220 6.53 -49.58 4.32
C GLY A 220 5.47 -48.49 4.28
N LYS A 221 4.66 -48.32 5.34
CA LYS A 221 3.69 -47.22 5.46
C LYS A 221 4.30 -45.92 6.00
N LEU A 222 5.30 -46.02 6.88
CA LEU A 222 5.92 -44.86 7.52
C LEU A 222 6.78 -44.04 6.54
N ILE A 223 7.56 -44.68 5.68
CA ILE A 223 8.53 -43.96 4.83
C ILE A 223 7.89 -42.97 3.85
N PRO A 224 6.83 -43.32 3.08
CA PRO A 224 6.18 -42.36 2.19
C PRO A 224 5.57 -41.17 2.95
N GLY A 225 4.99 -41.40 4.13
CA GLY A 225 4.44 -40.35 4.99
C GLY A 225 5.53 -39.40 5.51
N LEU A 226 6.67 -39.94 5.92
CA LEU A 226 7.80 -39.13 6.37
C LEU A 226 8.49 -38.39 5.23
N LEU A 227 8.56 -38.99 4.04
CA LEU A 227 9.18 -38.36 2.87
C LEU A 227 8.34 -37.18 2.35
N THR A 228 7.02 -37.34 2.28
CA THR A 228 6.11 -36.24 1.92
C THR A 228 6.12 -35.13 2.97
N ALA A 229 6.18 -35.47 4.26
CA ALA A 229 6.40 -34.48 5.33
C ALA A 229 7.74 -33.74 5.17
N LEU A 230 8.82 -34.45 4.83
CA LEU A 230 10.14 -33.83 4.62
C LEU A 230 10.16 -32.91 3.40
N GLN A 231 9.48 -33.28 2.32
CA GLN A 231 9.31 -32.42 1.14
C GLN A 231 8.54 -31.14 1.50
N ASN A 232 7.46 -31.27 2.28
CA ASN A 232 6.70 -30.11 2.77
C ASN A 232 7.54 -29.21 3.68
N ASP A 233 8.33 -29.80 4.59
CA ASP A 233 9.25 -29.06 5.47
C ASP A 233 10.35 -28.33 4.66
N PHE A 234 10.88 -28.95 3.61
CA PHE A 234 11.86 -28.31 2.72
C PHE A 234 11.23 -27.15 1.94
N ARG A 235 9.99 -27.34 1.44
CA ARG A 235 9.23 -26.28 0.77
C ARG A 235 8.99 -25.10 1.70
N TYR A 236 8.56 -25.36 2.94
CA TYR A 236 8.36 -24.34 3.98
C TYR A 236 9.66 -23.56 4.24
N ARG A 237 10.79 -24.25 4.43
CA ARG A 237 12.09 -23.59 4.63
C ARG A 237 12.54 -22.76 3.43
N ASN A 238 12.28 -23.23 2.22
CA ASN A 238 12.62 -22.48 1.01
C ASN A 238 11.76 -21.22 0.89
N GLN A 239 10.45 -21.34 1.16
CA GLN A 239 9.53 -20.19 1.23
C GLN A 239 9.96 -19.19 2.30
N GLU A 240 10.35 -19.65 3.50
CA GLU A 240 10.81 -18.78 4.58
C GLU A 240 12.07 -17.99 4.17
N LYS A 241 13.05 -18.65 3.52
CA LYS A 241 14.24 -17.98 3.00
C LYS A 241 13.90 -16.95 1.92
N ASN A 242 13.03 -17.31 0.98
CA ASN A 242 12.61 -16.43 -0.10
C ASN A 242 11.85 -15.21 0.45
N LEU A 243 10.92 -15.41 1.39
CA LEU A 243 10.18 -14.32 2.05
C LEU A 243 11.11 -13.40 2.84
N LYS A 244 12.12 -13.95 3.55
CA LYS A 244 13.12 -13.14 4.27
C LYS A 244 13.96 -12.29 3.31
N ASN A 245 14.43 -12.88 2.22
CA ASN A 245 15.22 -12.16 1.22
C ASN A 245 14.39 -11.08 0.52
N GLU A 246 13.16 -11.42 0.13
CA GLU A 246 12.21 -10.51 -0.50
C GLU A 246 11.83 -9.36 0.44
N ARG A 247 11.58 -9.65 1.72
CA ARG A 247 11.34 -8.65 2.76
C ARG A 247 12.52 -7.69 2.88
N ASN A 248 13.73 -8.19 3.06
CA ASN A 248 14.89 -7.32 3.22
C ASN A 248 15.12 -6.42 2.00
N LEU A 249 15.03 -6.98 0.79
CA LEU A 249 15.27 -6.22 -0.44
C LEU A 249 14.14 -5.21 -0.72
N LYS A 250 12.88 -5.65 -0.65
CA LYS A 250 11.73 -4.77 -0.96
C LYS A 250 11.49 -3.73 0.11
N THR A 251 11.60 -4.08 1.40
CA THR A 251 11.45 -3.10 2.49
C THR A 251 12.51 -2.01 2.38
N VAL A 252 13.78 -2.34 2.11
CA VAL A 252 14.82 -1.32 1.92
C VAL A 252 14.53 -0.45 0.70
N ALA A 253 14.10 -1.04 -0.42
CA ALA A 253 13.75 -0.28 -1.62
C ALA A 253 12.54 0.66 -1.39
N TRP A 254 11.48 0.18 -0.74
CA TRP A 254 10.30 0.95 -0.42
C TRP A 254 10.58 2.04 0.63
N GLU A 255 11.42 1.77 1.62
CA GLU A 255 11.82 2.77 2.61
C GLU A 255 12.61 3.91 1.96
N ASN A 256 13.51 3.57 1.02
CA ASN A 256 14.23 4.58 0.24
C ASN A 256 13.27 5.41 -0.64
N GLU A 257 12.27 4.78 -1.26
CA GLU A 257 11.23 5.47 -2.04
C GLU A 257 10.37 6.37 -1.15
N ILE A 258 9.97 5.91 0.04
CA ILE A 258 9.23 6.70 1.04
C ILE A 258 10.05 7.92 1.46
N ASN A 259 11.34 7.75 1.75
CA ASN A 259 12.22 8.85 2.13
C ASN A 259 12.37 9.88 1.00
N ALA A 260 12.58 9.42 -0.24
CA ALA A 260 12.64 10.30 -1.40
C ALA A 260 11.33 11.05 -1.64
N LEU A 261 10.19 10.38 -1.52
CA LEU A 261 8.87 11.00 -1.63
C LEU A 261 8.62 12.01 -0.52
N THR A 262 9.01 11.70 0.72
CA THR A 262 8.86 12.59 1.88
C THR A 262 9.65 13.88 1.68
N ILE A 263 10.91 13.77 1.26
CA ILE A 263 11.74 14.93 0.90
C ILE A 263 11.07 15.77 -0.20
N SER A 264 10.51 15.12 -1.22
CA SER A 264 9.82 15.84 -2.30
C SER A 264 8.53 16.53 -1.84
N VAL A 265 7.77 15.93 -0.92
CA VAL A 265 6.58 16.54 -0.30
C VAL A 265 6.97 17.76 0.51
N ASP A 266 8.04 17.67 1.30
CA ASP A 266 8.51 18.80 2.10
C ASP A 266 9.05 19.94 1.23
N ALA A 267 9.70 19.64 0.11
CA ALA A 267 10.09 20.64 -0.88
C ALA A 267 8.87 21.38 -1.47
N ILE A 268 7.81 20.65 -1.84
CA ILE A 268 6.56 21.25 -2.35
C ILE A 268 5.88 22.10 -1.26
N ARG A 269 5.89 21.63 0.00
CA ARG A 269 5.39 22.43 1.12
C ARG A 269 6.16 23.73 1.25
N VAL A 270 7.49 23.72 1.21
CA VAL A 270 8.29 24.96 1.26
C VAL A 270 7.91 25.92 0.14
N GLN A 271 7.74 25.44 -1.09
CA GLN A 271 7.26 26.27 -2.21
C GLN A 271 5.89 26.88 -1.93
N LYS A 272 4.93 26.09 -1.43
CA LYS A 272 3.61 26.60 -1.04
C LYS A 272 3.71 27.67 0.05
N TRP A 273 4.55 27.45 1.06
CA TRP A 273 4.78 28.41 2.14
C TRP A 273 5.37 29.73 1.65
N GLN A 274 6.18 29.71 0.58
CA GLN A 274 6.69 30.94 -0.04
C GLN A 274 5.61 31.72 -0.80
N LEU A 275 4.57 31.06 -1.33
CA LEU A 275 3.48 31.70 -2.08
C LEU A 275 2.41 32.34 -1.18
N LEU A 276 2.18 31.78 0.01
CA LEU A 276 1.13 32.27 0.94
C LEU A 276 1.25 33.76 1.31
N PRO A 277 2.44 34.32 1.61
CA PRO A 277 2.57 35.76 1.87
C PRO A 277 2.14 36.63 0.69
N PHE A 278 2.41 36.20 -0.55
CA PHE A 278 2.01 36.95 -1.75
C PHE A 278 0.49 36.92 -1.91
N LEU A 279 -0.13 35.74 -1.74
CA LEU A 279 -1.59 35.61 -1.78
C LEU A 279 -2.25 36.51 -0.72
N ASN A 280 -1.77 36.45 0.53
CA ASN A 280 -2.29 37.28 1.62
C ASN A 280 -2.16 38.78 1.33
N ARG A 281 -1.05 39.20 0.69
CA ARG A 281 -0.85 40.59 0.31
C ARG A 281 -1.86 41.03 -0.75
N VAL A 282 -2.06 40.22 -1.79
CA VAL A 282 -3.02 40.51 -2.86
C VAL A 282 -4.44 40.56 -2.29
N GLU A 283 -4.81 39.61 -1.43
CA GLU A 283 -6.11 39.60 -0.75
C GLU A 283 -6.31 40.84 0.13
N LEU A 284 -5.27 41.28 0.84
CA LEU A 284 -5.32 42.49 1.65
C LEU A 284 -5.53 43.75 0.79
N GLU A 285 -4.82 43.88 -0.34
CA GLU A 285 -4.99 45.03 -1.24
C GLU A 285 -6.37 45.03 -1.91
N LEU A 286 -6.86 43.86 -2.32
CA LEU A 286 -8.21 43.69 -2.87
C LEU A 286 -9.27 44.07 -1.81
N SER A 287 -9.11 43.61 -0.58
CA SER A 287 -9.98 43.95 0.55
C SER A 287 -9.94 45.44 0.88
N ARG A 288 -8.75 46.05 0.87
CA ARG A 288 -8.56 47.49 1.09
C ARG A 288 -9.24 48.32 -0.01
N SER A 289 -9.08 47.93 -1.27
CA SER A 289 -9.71 48.58 -2.42
C SER A 289 -11.23 48.49 -2.35
N ASN A 290 -11.77 47.30 -2.05
CA ASN A 290 -13.21 47.11 -1.86
C ASN A 290 -13.77 47.90 -0.68
N THR A 291 -13.07 47.91 0.46
CA THR A 291 -13.48 48.69 1.64
C THR A 291 -13.49 50.18 1.32
N ARG A 292 -12.48 50.68 0.59
CA ARG A 292 -12.43 52.09 0.15
C ARG A 292 -13.59 52.41 -0.80
N ARG A 293 -13.88 51.54 -1.77
CA ARG A 293 -15.04 51.68 -2.67
C ARG A 293 -16.33 51.82 -1.86
N ASP A 294 -16.56 50.91 -0.93
CA ASP A 294 -17.80 50.85 -0.17
C ASP A 294 -17.97 52.08 0.73
N LEU A 295 -16.89 52.56 1.34
CA LEU A 295 -16.87 53.81 2.11
C LEU A 295 -17.22 55.04 1.25
N LEU A 296 -16.63 55.15 0.04
CA LEU A 296 -16.90 56.27 -0.85
C LEU A 296 -18.34 56.24 -1.37
N ILE A 297 -18.89 55.05 -1.64
CA ILE A 297 -20.29 54.88 -2.03
C ILE A 297 -21.19 55.30 -0.87
N GLU A 298 -20.95 54.82 0.35
CA GLU A 298 -21.75 55.19 1.52
C GLU A 298 -21.71 56.71 1.79
N LEU A 299 -20.54 57.33 1.67
CA LEU A 299 -20.40 58.78 1.77
C LEU A 299 -21.25 59.50 0.72
N PHE A 300 -21.16 59.08 -0.53
CA PHE A 300 -21.91 59.65 -1.65
C PHE A 300 -23.42 59.50 -1.45
N GLU A 301 -23.88 58.31 -1.05
CA GLU A 301 -25.30 58.03 -0.82
C GLU A 301 -25.86 58.88 0.33
N ASN A 302 -25.11 59.03 1.42
CA ASN A 302 -25.52 59.84 2.57
C ASN A 302 -25.71 61.32 2.20
N GLU A 303 -24.74 61.92 1.51
CA GLU A 303 -24.83 63.33 1.09
C GLU A 303 -25.88 63.56 0.01
N PHE A 304 -26.02 62.63 -0.94
CA PHE A 304 -27.08 62.68 -1.95
C PHE A 304 -28.47 62.70 -1.29
N ASN A 305 -28.71 61.82 -0.32
CA ASN A 305 -29.97 61.74 0.39
C ASN A 305 -30.24 62.99 1.24
N LEU A 306 -29.20 63.56 1.87
CA LEU A 306 -29.28 64.82 2.59
C LEU A 306 -29.71 65.95 1.64
N ALA A 307 -29.01 66.13 0.52
CA ALA A 307 -29.29 67.17 -0.46
C ALA A 307 -30.70 67.03 -1.07
N ARG A 308 -31.11 65.81 -1.37
CA ARG A 308 -32.48 65.51 -1.84
C ARG A 308 -33.53 65.91 -0.80
N SER A 309 -33.31 65.57 0.47
CA SER A 309 -34.22 65.95 1.56
C SER A 309 -34.32 67.46 1.78
N LEU A 310 -33.23 68.20 1.52
CA LEU A 310 -33.20 69.67 1.58
C LEU A 310 -33.92 70.28 0.39
N ARG A 311 -33.73 69.76 -0.83
CA ARG A 311 -34.45 70.18 -2.03
C ARG A 311 -35.96 70.07 -1.83
N ASP A 312 -36.42 68.94 -1.28
CA ASP A 312 -37.85 68.70 -1.03
C ASP A 312 -38.44 69.69 0.01
N ARG A 313 -37.59 70.45 0.73
CA ARG A 313 -37.96 71.49 1.69
C ARG A 313 -37.74 72.94 1.19
N LEU A 314 -37.05 73.14 0.06
CA LEU A 314 -36.66 74.45 -0.47
C LEU A 314 -37.53 74.87 -1.67
N SER A 315 -37.76 76.18 -1.85
CA SER A 315 -38.52 76.70 -2.99
C SER A 315 -37.66 76.74 -4.27
N GLU A 316 -38.29 76.59 -5.46
CA GLU A 316 -37.57 76.57 -6.76
C GLU A 316 -36.71 77.83 -7.03
N GLN A 317 -37.05 78.98 -6.44
CA GLN A 317 -36.27 80.21 -6.57
C GLN A 317 -34.96 80.16 -5.77
N GLN A 318 -34.95 79.49 -4.61
CA GLN A 318 -33.76 79.32 -3.77
C GLN A 318 -32.83 78.24 -4.35
N ILE A 319 -33.39 77.18 -4.92
CA ILE A 319 -32.62 76.12 -5.60
C ILE A 319 -31.84 76.70 -6.79
N ARG A 320 -32.48 77.57 -7.60
CA ARG A 320 -31.81 78.23 -8.73
C ARG A 320 -30.68 79.17 -8.31
N ALA A 321 -30.76 79.79 -7.14
CA ALA A 321 -29.69 80.66 -6.62
C ALA A 321 -28.46 79.89 -6.11
N ILE A 322 -28.66 78.64 -5.65
CA ILE A 322 -27.58 77.77 -5.14
C ILE A 322 -26.85 77.06 -6.28
N VAL A 323 -27.57 76.67 -7.34
CA VAL A 323 -27.00 75.97 -8.51
C VAL A 323 -26.29 76.91 -9.51
N ALA A 324 -26.57 78.22 -9.44
CA ALA A 324 -26.02 79.23 -10.37
C ALA A 324 -24.71 79.89 -9.89
N ASN A 325 -24.24 79.57 -8.68
CA ASN A 325 -22.91 79.92 -8.16
C ASN A 325 -21.99 78.70 -8.24
#